data_AF-A0A8G2M7E2-F1
#
_entry.id   AF-A0A8G2M7E2-F1
#
_cell.length_a   1.000
_cell.length_b   1.000
_cell.length_c   1.000
_cell.angle_alpha   90.00
_cell.angle_beta   90.00
_cell.angle_gamma   90.00
#
_symmetry.space_group_name_H-M   'P 1'
#
loop_
_entity.id
_entity.type
_entity.pdbx_description
1 polymer ?
#
loop_
_entity_poly.entity_id
_entity_poly.type
_entity_poly.pdbx_seq_one_letter_code
_entity_poly.pdbx_strand_id
1 'polypeptide(L)'
;MIFGYMWECPDYFNVDNQDVILICPQGIEPKGDQFKNIYQSGYILGKFDIEKLTYEHENFVELDNGFDFYAPQTFLDEKGRRVLIGWMGLPEIEYPTDTEGWAHCLTIPRVLNVENGQLKQRPYPALEKLRHNKETALGYANKFTRKLHPYEGKQYELIIDILDNDATEVYFELRTSKTSSNINRL
;
A
#
# COMPACT_ATOMS: atom_id res chain seq x y z
N MET A 1 -18.07 5.10 20.89
CA MET A 1 -17.45 6.08 19.98
C MET A 1 -17.70 5.59 18.56
N ILE A 2 -18.14 6.47 17.67
CA ILE A 2 -18.32 6.18 16.24
C ILE A 2 -16.92 6.11 15.63
N PHE A 3 -16.67 5.16 14.73
CA PHE A 3 -15.39 5.00 14.05
C PHE A 3 -15.21 6.13 13.03
N GLY A 4 -14.65 7.26 13.46
CA GLY A 4 -14.59 8.50 12.68
C GLY A 4 -15.93 9.26 12.63
N TYR A 5 -15.90 10.51 12.19
CA TYR A 5 -17.10 11.36 12.04
C TYR A 5 -17.61 11.47 10.60
N MET A 6 -16.79 11.08 9.61
CA MET A 6 -17.11 11.05 8.19
C MET A 6 -16.41 9.86 7.54
N TRP A 7 -17.10 9.18 6.61
CA TRP A 7 -16.54 8.14 5.76
C TRP A 7 -16.57 8.63 4.32
N GLU A 8 -15.40 9.00 3.80
CA GLU A 8 -15.23 9.42 2.41
C GLU A 8 -14.95 8.23 1.49
N CYS A 9 -15.13 8.47 0.18
CA CYS A 9 -14.81 7.52 -0.89
C CYS A 9 -15.29 6.07 -0.63
N PRO A 10 -16.55 5.86 -0.20
CA PRO A 10 -17.01 4.51 0.07
C PRO A 10 -17.01 3.69 -1.22
N ASP A 11 -16.54 2.46 -1.12
CA ASP A 11 -16.60 1.46 -2.17
C ASP A 11 -17.10 0.13 -1.57
N TYR A 12 -17.94 -0.57 -2.31
CA TYR A 12 -18.48 -1.86 -1.94
C TYR A 12 -18.29 -2.84 -3.09
N PHE A 13 -17.68 -3.98 -2.78
CA PHE A 13 -17.51 -5.05 -3.75
C PHE A 13 -17.46 -6.42 -3.09
N ASN A 14 -17.80 -7.44 -3.87
CA ASN A 14 -17.54 -8.83 -3.52
C ASN A 14 -16.26 -9.28 -4.23
N VAL A 15 -15.37 -9.96 -3.51
CA VAL A 15 -14.20 -10.64 -4.08
C VAL A 15 -13.94 -11.94 -3.30
N ASP A 16 -13.69 -13.03 -4.02
CA ASP A 16 -13.48 -14.37 -3.44
C ASP A 16 -14.60 -14.78 -2.46
N ASN A 17 -15.85 -14.45 -2.83
CA ASN A 17 -17.08 -14.63 -2.05
C ASN A 17 -17.15 -13.83 -0.75
N GLN A 18 -16.25 -12.89 -0.49
CA GLN A 18 -16.29 -12.01 0.69
C GLN A 18 -16.78 -10.62 0.29
N ASP A 19 -17.71 -10.06 1.06
CA ASP A 19 -18.10 -8.66 0.88
C ASP A 19 -17.06 -7.77 1.56
N VAL A 20 -16.75 -6.66 0.91
CA VAL A 20 -15.76 -5.69 1.35
C VAL A 20 -16.39 -4.31 1.28
N ILE A 21 -16.35 -3.60 2.41
CA ILE A 21 -16.59 -2.16 2.47
C ILE A 21 -15.22 -1.49 2.61
N LEU A 22 -14.85 -0.68 1.62
CA LEU A 22 -13.69 0.19 1.67
C LEU A 22 -14.17 1.61 1.98
N ILE A 23 -13.49 2.28 2.90
CA ILE A 23 -13.83 3.64 3.32
C ILE A 23 -12.56 4.42 3.71
N CYS A 24 -12.68 5.74 3.62
CA CYS A 24 -11.70 6.69 4.11
C CYS A 24 -12.25 7.43 5.34
N PRO A 25 -12.09 6.89 6.56
CA PRO A 25 -12.62 7.53 7.76
C PRO A 25 -11.76 8.74 8.18
N GLN A 26 -12.44 9.82 8.56
CA GLN A 26 -11.82 10.99 9.17
C GLN A 26 -12.07 11.05 10.69
N GLY A 27 -11.08 11.58 11.43
CA GLY A 27 -11.17 11.77 12.89
C GLY A 27 -10.81 10.53 13.71
N ILE A 28 -9.91 9.70 13.20
CA ILE A 28 -9.33 8.57 13.96
C ILE A 28 -8.01 9.04 14.59
N GLU A 29 -7.90 8.85 15.91
CA GLU A 29 -6.67 9.14 16.63
C GLU A 29 -5.59 8.06 16.36
N PRO A 30 -4.31 8.47 16.19
CA PRO A 30 -3.20 7.54 16.05
C PRO A 30 -3.10 6.58 17.23
N LYS A 31 -2.74 5.31 16.96
CA LYS A 31 -2.56 4.29 18.00
C LYS A 31 -1.33 3.44 17.73
N GLY A 32 -0.25 3.69 18.46
CA GLY A 32 1.01 2.99 18.25
C GLY A 32 1.54 3.23 16.84
N ASP A 33 1.67 2.17 16.05
CA ASP A 33 2.07 2.26 14.64
C ASP A 33 0.90 2.32 13.65
N GLN A 34 -0.35 2.35 14.15
CA GLN A 34 -1.56 2.42 13.34
C GLN A 34 -2.10 3.86 13.26
N PHE A 35 -2.78 4.15 12.15
CA PHE A 35 -3.53 5.37 11.91
C PHE A 35 -2.66 6.63 11.97
N LYS A 36 -1.47 6.57 11.37
CA LYS A 36 -0.48 7.67 11.43
C LYS A 36 -0.73 8.77 10.41
N ASN A 37 -1.46 8.49 9.33
CA ASN A 37 -1.83 9.52 8.36
C ASN A 37 -2.90 10.44 8.95
N ILE A 38 -3.06 11.65 8.41
CA ILE A 38 -4.10 12.57 8.89
C ILE A 38 -5.51 12.03 8.64
N TYR A 39 -5.69 11.25 7.56
CA TYR A 39 -6.89 10.52 7.22
C TYR A 39 -6.49 9.11 6.77
N GLN A 40 -7.32 8.13 7.12
CA GLN A 40 -7.01 6.72 6.84
C GLN A 40 -7.72 6.25 5.59
N SER A 41 -7.17 5.22 4.96
CA SER A 41 -7.88 4.40 3.98
C SER A 41 -7.83 2.95 4.44
N GLY A 42 -8.96 2.28 4.48
CA GLY A 42 -9.03 0.92 4.97
C GLY A 42 -10.28 0.20 4.54
N TYR A 43 -10.39 -1.05 4.98
CA TYR A 43 -11.46 -1.93 4.60
C TYR A 43 -12.03 -2.70 5.80
N ILE A 44 -13.27 -3.14 5.63
CA ILE A 44 -13.99 -4.00 6.56
C ILE A 44 -14.50 -5.19 5.77
N LEU A 45 -14.04 -6.40 6.12
CA LEU A 45 -14.57 -7.63 5.57
C LEU A 45 -15.86 -8.02 6.27
N GLY A 46 -16.79 -8.62 5.53
CA GLY A 46 -18.03 -9.09 6.13
C GLY A 46 -18.94 -9.81 5.15
N LYS A 47 -20.20 -9.90 5.56
CA LYS A 47 -21.32 -10.44 4.78
C LYS A 47 -22.47 -9.47 4.84
N PHE A 48 -22.93 -9.03 3.67
CA PHE A 48 -24.07 -8.15 3.56
C PHE A 48 -25.35 -8.95 3.34
N ASP A 49 -26.24 -8.91 4.33
CA ASP A 49 -27.62 -9.40 4.19
C ASP A 49 -28.48 -8.24 3.69
N ILE A 50 -28.77 -8.27 2.39
CA ILE A 50 -29.54 -7.21 1.72
C ILE A 50 -31.01 -7.17 2.17
N GLU A 51 -31.58 -8.30 2.61
CA GLU A 51 -32.97 -8.36 3.06
C GLU A 51 -33.13 -7.72 4.43
N LYS A 52 -32.16 -7.96 5.32
CA LYS A 52 -32.15 -7.38 6.67
C LYS A 52 -31.45 -6.02 6.74
N LEU A 53 -30.74 -5.62 5.68
CA LEU A 53 -29.87 -4.45 5.64
C LEU A 53 -28.83 -4.47 6.78
N THR A 54 -28.28 -5.65 7.06
CA THR A 54 -27.26 -5.85 8.10
C THR A 54 -25.94 -6.28 7.49
N TYR A 55 -24.84 -5.76 8.04
CA TYR A 55 -23.50 -6.15 7.68
C TYR A 55 -22.85 -6.87 8.86
N GLU A 56 -22.70 -8.19 8.77
CA GLU A 56 -21.94 -8.96 9.76
C GLU A 56 -20.47 -8.85 9.40
N HIS A 57 -19.67 -8.25 10.28
CA HIS A 57 -18.38 -7.70 9.86
C HIS A 57 -17.26 -7.89 10.87
N GLU A 58 -16.04 -7.93 10.32
CA GLU A 58 -14.78 -7.94 11.06
C GLU A 58 -14.37 -6.53 11.48
N ASN A 59 -13.22 -6.40 12.14
CA ASN A 59 -12.65 -5.08 12.46
C ASN A 59 -12.14 -4.37 11.20
N PHE A 60 -12.08 -3.03 11.27
CA PHE A 60 -11.41 -2.22 10.25
C PHE A 60 -9.91 -2.52 10.19
N VAL A 61 -9.38 -2.59 8.97
CA VAL A 61 -7.96 -2.80 8.69
C VAL A 61 -7.45 -1.71 7.74
N GLU A 62 -6.31 -1.11 8.07
CA GLU A 62 -5.63 -0.15 7.18
C GLU A 62 -5.25 -0.83 5.87
N LEU A 63 -5.53 -0.16 4.75
CA LEU A 63 -5.27 -0.70 3.42
C LEU A 63 -3.82 -0.48 2.99
N ASP A 64 -3.18 0.58 3.47
CA ASP A 64 -1.80 0.92 3.15
C ASP A 64 -1.17 1.58 4.39
N ASN A 65 0.02 1.13 4.76
CA ASN A 65 0.77 1.63 5.92
C ASN A 65 1.86 2.63 5.50
N GLY A 66 1.88 3.07 4.24
CA GLY A 66 2.74 4.11 3.73
C GLY A 66 2.31 5.52 4.16
N PHE A 67 3.19 6.49 3.92
CA PHE A 67 2.98 7.89 4.29
C PHE A 67 1.95 8.60 3.40
N ASP A 68 1.78 8.14 2.15
CA ASP A 68 1.01 8.84 1.11
C ASP A 68 0.08 7.86 0.39
N PHE A 69 -1.11 7.65 0.95
CA PHE A 69 -2.16 6.85 0.33
C PHE A 69 -3.54 7.28 0.80
N TYR A 70 -4.39 7.71 -0.14
CA TYR A 70 -5.76 8.10 0.18
C TYR A 70 -6.74 7.86 -0.99
N ALA A 71 -8.03 7.95 -0.70
CA ALA A 71 -9.13 7.93 -1.66
C ALA A 71 -9.03 6.83 -2.75
N PRO A 72 -8.81 5.55 -2.39
CA PRO A 72 -8.76 4.50 -3.38
C PRO A 72 -10.13 4.18 -3.96
N GLN A 73 -10.14 3.74 -5.21
CA GLN A 73 -11.32 3.23 -5.89
C GLN A 73 -10.99 1.91 -6.56
N THR A 74 -11.99 1.01 -6.60
CA THR A 74 -11.85 -0.28 -7.26
C THR A 74 -12.77 -0.44 -8.45
N PHE A 75 -12.38 -1.30 -9.38
CA PHE A 75 -13.17 -1.69 -10.54
C PHE A 75 -12.86 -3.14 -10.95
N LEU A 76 -13.72 -3.73 -11.77
CA LEU A 76 -13.42 -5.01 -12.42
C LEU A 76 -12.73 -4.74 -13.74
N ASP A 77 -11.64 -5.45 -14.01
CA ASP A 77 -11.06 -5.47 -15.35
C ASP A 77 -11.76 -6.47 -16.28
N GLU A 78 -11.31 -6.53 -17.54
CA GLU A 78 -11.84 -7.44 -18.57
C GLU A 78 -11.72 -8.94 -18.22
N LYS A 79 -10.91 -9.30 -17.22
CA LYS A 79 -10.71 -10.67 -16.74
C LYS A 79 -11.44 -10.93 -15.42
N GLY A 80 -12.26 -9.99 -14.95
CA GLY A 80 -13.00 -10.08 -13.70
C GLY A 80 -12.13 -9.92 -12.45
N ARG A 81 -10.90 -9.41 -12.57
CA ARG A 81 -10.05 -9.11 -11.40
C ARG A 81 -10.52 -7.81 -10.78
N ARG A 82 -10.63 -7.80 -9.46
CA ARG A 82 -10.85 -6.57 -8.68
C ARG A 82 -9.53 -5.78 -8.65
N VAL A 83 -9.49 -4.65 -9.33
CA VAL A 83 -8.32 -3.77 -9.43
C VAL A 83 -8.55 -2.52 -8.60
N LEU A 84 -7.55 -2.13 -7.82
CA LEU A 84 -7.52 -0.94 -7.00
C LEU A 84 -6.50 0.06 -7.54
N ILE A 85 -6.87 1.34 -7.54
CA ILE A 85 -5.96 2.47 -7.72
C ILE A 85 -6.29 3.50 -6.63
N GLY A 86 -5.26 4.03 -5.97
CA GLY A 86 -5.39 5.08 -4.96
C GLY A 86 -4.57 6.32 -5.30
N TRP A 87 -4.92 7.43 -4.65
CA TRP A 87 -4.15 8.67 -4.72
C TRP A 87 -2.91 8.57 -3.83
N MET A 88 -1.75 8.83 -4.40
CA MET A 88 -0.47 8.91 -3.68
C MET A 88 -0.25 10.34 -3.20
N GLY A 89 -0.95 10.68 -2.14
CA GLY A 89 -0.92 11.98 -1.49
C GLY A 89 -1.97 12.05 -0.38
N LEU A 90 -1.89 13.10 0.42
CA LEU A 90 -2.84 13.42 1.46
C LEU A 90 -3.32 14.87 1.26
N PRO A 91 -4.60 15.16 1.57
CA PRO A 91 -5.09 16.54 1.52
C PRO A 91 -4.41 17.38 2.60
N GLU A 92 -4.38 18.70 2.46
CA GLU A 92 -3.91 19.61 3.53
C GLU A 92 -2.43 19.40 3.97
N ILE A 93 -1.63 18.72 3.15
CA ILE A 93 -0.18 18.55 3.33
C ILE A 93 0.56 19.21 2.16
N GLU A 94 1.64 19.93 2.46
CA GLU A 94 2.53 20.53 1.45
C GLU A 94 3.54 19.51 0.93
N TYR A 95 3.81 19.53 -0.38
CA TYR A 95 4.76 18.64 -1.03
C TYR A 95 5.84 19.43 -1.79
N PRO A 96 7.08 18.91 -1.91
CA PRO A 96 8.15 19.59 -2.65
C PRO A 96 7.78 19.92 -4.11
N THR A 97 6.98 19.06 -4.75
CA THR A 97 6.52 19.22 -6.14
C THR A 97 5.58 20.41 -6.33
N ASP A 98 4.96 20.94 -5.26
CA ASP A 98 4.06 22.10 -5.36
C ASP A 98 4.78 23.31 -5.97
N THR A 99 6.08 23.45 -5.66
CA THR A 99 6.94 24.50 -6.24
C THR A 99 7.23 24.30 -7.74
N GLU A 100 6.99 23.10 -8.26
CA GLU A 100 7.15 22.71 -9.66
C GLU A 100 5.82 22.82 -10.46
N GLY A 101 4.73 23.26 -9.82
CA GLY A 101 3.44 23.48 -10.48
C GLY A 101 2.60 22.22 -10.70
N TRP A 102 2.92 21.12 -10.03
CA TRP A 102 2.14 19.88 -10.04
C TRP A 102 2.22 19.19 -8.68
N ALA A 103 1.21 18.40 -8.33
CA ALA A 103 1.17 17.71 -7.04
C ALA A 103 0.70 16.27 -7.22
N HIS A 104 1.34 15.38 -6.46
CA HIS A 104 0.97 13.98 -6.30
C HIS A 104 0.95 13.15 -7.59
N CYS A 105 0.59 11.88 -7.45
CA CYS A 105 0.25 11.01 -8.57
C CYS A 105 -0.70 9.90 -8.10
N LEU A 106 -1.08 8.99 -8.99
CA LEU A 106 -1.77 7.77 -8.61
C LEU A 106 -0.76 6.70 -8.25
N THR A 107 -1.13 5.81 -7.34
CA THR A 107 -0.38 4.59 -7.07
C THR A 107 -0.43 3.65 -8.27
N ILE A 108 0.50 2.68 -8.30
CA ILE A 108 0.41 1.58 -9.27
C ILE A 108 -0.90 0.78 -9.04
N PRO A 109 -1.52 0.24 -10.11
CA PRO A 109 -2.70 -0.59 -9.95
C PRO A 109 -2.38 -1.87 -9.21
N ARG A 110 -3.29 -2.29 -8.33
CA ARG A 110 -3.16 -3.48 -7.47
C ARG A 110 -4.34 -4.42 -7.70
N VAL A 111 -4.08 -5.72 -7.86
CA VAL A 111 -5.14 -6.74 -7.84
C VAL A 111 -5.45 -7.11 -6.40
N LEU A 112 -6.74 -7.19 -6.07
CA LEU A 112 -7.24 -7.57 -4.76
C LEU A 112 -7.75 -9.01 -4.77
N ASN A 113 -7.42 -9.75 -3.72
CA ASN A 113 -7.94 -11.09 -3.42
C ASN A 113 -8.11 -11.25 -1.91
N VAL A 114 -9.00 -12.15 -1.47
CA VAL A 114 -9.04 -12.58 -0.06
C VAL A 114 -8.28 -13.88 0.12
N GLU A 115 -7.26 -13.83 0.98
CA GLU A 115 -6.47 -15.01 1.35
C GLU A 115 -6.29 -15.03 2.86
N ASN A 116 -6.60 -16.18 3.49
CA ASN A 116 -6.49 -16.38 4.93
C ASN A 116 -7.22 -15.29 5.75
N GLY A 117 -8.43 -14.90 5.30
CA GLY A 117 -9.26 -13.90 5.97
C GLY A 117 -8.73 -12.46 5.87
N GLN A 118 -7.82 -12.18 4.94
CA GLN A 118 -7.26 -10.84 4.73
C GLN A 118 -7.34 -10.43 3.27
N LEU A 119 -7.56 -9.14 3.03
CA LEU A 119 -7.49 -8.56 1.69
C LEU A 119 -6.02 -8.42 1.30
N LYS A 120 -5.58 -9.21 0.34
CA LYS A 120 -4.22 -9.17 -0.21
C LYS A 120 -4.19 -8.30 -1.45
N GLN A 121 -3.10 -7.53 -1.56
CA GLN A 121 -2.82 -6.65 -2.68
C GLN A 121 -1.57 -7.14 -3.41
N ARG A 122 -1.63 -7.19 -4.75
CA ARG A 122 -0.48 -7.52 -5.59
C ARG A 122 -0.36 -6.52 -6.74
N PRO A 123 0.85 -6.11 -7.16
CA PRO A 123 1.01 -5.29 -8.36
C PRO A 123 0.28 -5.90 -9.56
N TYR A 124 -0.38 -5.07 -10.35
CA TYR A 124 -1.12 -5.54 -11.51
C TYR A 124 -0.19 -6.24 -12.51
N PRO A 125 -0.53 -7.46 -13.01
CA PRO A 125 0.41 -8.27 -13.81
C PRO A 125 0.93 -7.61 -15.10
N ALA A 126 0.23 -6.61 -15.66
CA ALA A 126 0.73 -5.93 -16.86
C ALA A 126 1.99 -5.08 -16.58
N LEU A 127 2.25 -4.72 -15.32
CA LEU A 127 3.46 -3.99 -14.92
C LEU A 127 4.73 -4.79 -15.21
N GLU A 128 4.66 -6.12 -15.28
CA GLU A 128 5.80 -6.96 -15.64
C GLU A 128 6.36 -6.63 -17.03
N LYS A 129 5.54 -6.08 -17.93
CA LYS A 129 5.97 -5.64 -19.27
C LYS A 129 6.90 -4.42 -19.22
N LEU A 130 6.91 -3.68 -18.13
CA LEU A 130 7.80 -2.53 -17.90
C LEU A 130 9.18 -2.98 -17.40
N ARG A 131 9.35 -4.27 -17.05
CA ARG A 131 10.62 -4.82 -16.60
C ARG A 131 11.57 -4.95 -17.79
N HIS A 132 12.68 -4.24 -17.73
CA HIS A 132 13.78 -4.34 -18.67
C HIS A 132 15.10 -4.42 -17.87
N ASN A 133 16.18 -4.89 -18.50
CA ASN A 133 17.51 -4.92 -17.90
C ASN A 133 17.53 -5.65 -16.54
N LYS A 134 17.02 -6.88 -16.49
CA LYS A 134 17.02 -7.68 -15.27
C LYS A 134 18.45 -7.90 -14.78
N GLU A 135 18.69 -7.50 -13.54
CA GLU A 135 19.92 -7.78 -12.81
C GLU A 135 19.58 -8.59 -11.55
N THR A 136 20.51 -9.44 -11.13
CA THR A 136 20.33 -10.29 -9.94
C THR A 136 21.61 -10.32 -9.14
N ALA A 137 21.47 -10.32 -7.82
CA ALA A 137 22.58 -10.50 -6.90
C ALA A 137 22.18 -11.39 -5.74
N LEU A 138 23.13 -12.17 -5.25
CA LEU A 138 23.00 -12.97 -4.04
C LEU A 138 24.13 -12.56 -3.09
N GLY A 139 23.81 -12.39 -1.82
CA GLY A 139 24.79 -12.06 -0.82
C GLY A 139 24.20 -12.09 0.58
N TYR A 140 24.97 -11.60 1.54
CA TYR A 140 24.57 -11.53 2.93
C TYR A 140 24.70 -10.09 3.42
N ALA A 141 23.74 -9.66 4.22
CA ALA A 141 23.85 -8.45 5.01
C ALA A 141 24.44 -8.79 6.38
N ASN A 142 25.10 -7.83 7.01
CA ASN A 142 25.51 -7.94 8.40
C ASN A 142 25.38 -6.56 9.06
N LYS A 143 25.94 -6.39 10.26
CA LYS A 143 25.88 -5.11 11.01
C LYS A 143 26.49 -3.89 10.30
N PHE A 144 27.15 -4.07 9.15
CA PHE A 144 27.68 -2.99 8.34
C PHE A 144 26.88 -2.85 7.06
N THR A 145 26.62 -1.61 6.63
CA THR A 145 26.00 -1.31 5.34
C THR A 145 26.80 -1.96 4.22
N ARG A 146 26.12 -2.78 3.40
CA ARG A 146 26.72 -3.45 2.25
C ARG A 146 25.96 -3.11 0.98
N LYS A 147 26.67 -2.63 -0.02
CA LYS A 147 26.18 -2.56 -1.39
C LYS A 147 26.29 -3.96 -2.01
N LEU A 148 25.17 -4.67 -2.12
CA LEU A 148 25.15 -6.04 -2.65
C LEU A 148 25.44 -6.06 -4.16
N HIS A 149 24.98 -5.03 -4.89
CA HIS A 149 25.19 -4.91 -6.33
C HIS A 149 25.22 -3.44 -6.76
N PRO A 150 26.13 -3.02 -7.65
CA PRO A 150 26.11 -1.67 -8.20
C PRO A 150 24.95 -1.51 -9.20
N TYR A 151 23.83 -0.98 -8.73
CA TYR A 151 22.77 -0.46 -9.58
C TYR A 151 22.69 1.08 -9.46
N GLU A 152 22.49 1.74 -10.60
CA GLU A 152 22.21 3.17 -10.69
C GLU A 152 21.01 3.38 -11.60
N GLY A 153 19.93 3.92 -11.04
CA GLY A 153 18.71 4.16 -11.80
C GLY A 153 17.69 4.94 -10.97
N LYS A 154 16.80 5.66 -11.67
CA LYS A 154 15.73 6.45 -11.04
C LYS A 154 14.41 5.67 -10.93
N GLN A 155 14.26 4.61 -11.72
CA GLN A 155 13.06 3.80 -11.84
C GLN A 155 13.49 2.33 -11.87
N TYR A 156 12.92 1.51 -11.00
CA TYR A 156 13.22 0.09 -10.89
C TYR A 156 12.13 -0.61 -10.08
N GLU A 157 12.07 -1.92 -10.22
CA GLU A 157 11.40 -2.81 -9.29
C GLU A 157 12.48 -3.66 -8.61
N LEU A 158 12.44 -3.74 -7.29
CA LEU A 158 13.39 -4.50 -6.48
C LEU A 158 12.63 -5.61 -5.76
N ILE A 159 12.96 -6.86 -6.09
CA ILE A 159 12.43 -8.05 -5.43
C ILE A 159 13.57 -8.64 -4.61
N ILE A 160 13.34 -8.81 -3.31
CA ILE A 160 14.32 -9.32 -2.36
C ILE A 160 13.72 -10.50 -1.61
N ASP A 161 14.41 -11.63 -1.67
CA ASP A 161 14.10 -12.81 -0.86
C ASP A 161 15.10 -12.88 0.29
N ILE A 162 14.60 -12.82 1.53
CA ILE A 162 15.41 -13.02 2.74
C ILE A 162 15.33 -14.51 3.10
N LEU A 163 16.40 -15.26 2.80
CA LEU A 163 16.43 -16.71 2.95
C LEU A 163 16.67 -17.17 4.40
N ASP A 164 17.46 -16.40 5.16
CA ASP A 164 17.80 -16.66 6.55
C ASP A 164 18.02 -15.32 7.28
N ASN A 165 17.55 -15.20 8.52
CA ASN A 165 17.62 -13.96 9.28
C ASN A 165 17.47 -14.15 10.80
N ASP A 166 18.57 -13.93 11.52
CA ASP A 166 18.60 -13.84 12.99
C ASP A 166 18.67 -12.39 13.50
N ALA A 167 18.60 -11.38 12.62
CA ALA A 167 18.68 -9.98 13.01
C ALA A 167 17.37 -9.49 13.62
N THR A 168 17.46 -8.59 14.62
CA THR A 168 16.28 -7.92 15.19
C THR A 168 15.61 -6.98 14.19
N GLU A 169 16.40 -6.38 13.30
CA GLU A 169 15.96 -5.40 12.31
C GLU A 169 16.83 -5.53 11.05
N VAL A 170 16.21 -5.35 9.88
CA VAL A 170 16.88 -5.30 8.57
C VAL A 170 16.44 -4.03 7.85
N TYR A 171 17.41 -3.34 7.26
CA TYR A 171 17.18 -2.06 6.58
C TYR A 171 17.63 -2.10 5.14
N PHE A 172 16.90 -1.39 4.29
CA PHE A 172 17.29 -1.13 2.91
C PHE A 172 17.40 0.38 2.70
N GLU A 173 18.60 0.82 2.33
CA GLU A 173 18.83 2.19 1.91
C GLU A 173 18.47 2.32 0.43
N LEU A 174 17.44 3.11 0.13
CA LEU A 174 16.99 3.38 -1.23
C LEU A 174 17.28 4.85 -1.58
N ARG A 175 17.37 5.14 -2.89
CA ARG A 175 17.67 6.50 -3.41
C ARG A 175 18.93 7.11 -2.76
N THR A 176 19.99 6.30 -2.64
CA THR A 176 21.26 6.73 -2.05
C THR A 176 22.10 7.53 -3.03
N SER A 177 22.76 8.58 -2.56
CA SER A 177 23.79 9.36 -3.26
C SER A 177 25.09 9.39 -2.46
N LYS A 178 26.13 10.06 -2.97
CA LYS A 178 27.39 10.26 -2.21
C LYS A 178 27.19 11.05 -0.91
N THR A 179 26.09 11.78 -0.78
CA THR A 179 25.86 12.74 0.31
C THR A 179 24.52 12.54 1.03
N SER A 180 23.71 11.56 0.64
CA SER A 180 22.38 11.31 1.24
C SER A 180 21.92 9.86 1.07
N SER A 181 21.12 9.35 1.99
CA SER A 181 20.38 8.09 1.84
C SER A 181 19.01 8.17 2.49
N ASN A 182 18.02 7.45 1.95
CA ASN A 182 16.72 7.24 2.58
C ASN A 182 16.68 5.82 3.16
N ILE A 183 16.59 5.70 4.48
CA ILE A 183 16.53 4.42 5.18
C ILE A 183 15.08 3.96 5.24
N ASN A 184 14.78 2.78 4.69
CA ASN A 184 13.49 2.12 4.84
C ASN A 184 13.65 0.95 5.81
N ARG A 185 12.85 0.98 6.88
CA ARG A 185 12.74 -0.10 7.87
C ARG A 185 11.62 -1.04 7.42
N LEU A 186 11.91 -2.33 7.31
CA LEU A 186 10.89 -3.36 7.18
C LEU A 186 10.29 -3.73 8.55
#